data_AF-A0A2R3QWJ5-F1
#
_entry.id   AF-A0A2R3QWJ5-F1
#
_cell.length_a   1.000
_cell.length_b   1.000
_cell.length_c   1.000
_cell.angle_alpha   90.00
_cell.angle_beta   90.00
_cell.angle_gamma   90.00
#
_symmetry.space_group_name_H-M   'P 1'
#
loop_
_entity.id
_entity.type
_entity.pdbx_description
1 polymer ?
#
loop_
_entity_poly.entity_id
_entity_poly.type
_entity_poly.pdbx_seq_one_letter_code
_entity_poly.pdbx_strand_id
1 'polypeptide(L)'
;MLERSVSLYPPEFGEAPLSLAFREAWIEWRGVWDGVGGLSNPGNEQIERMAEATTLVVRRLWRSAFASVGASSSSQVKAMVYAFVALVDERLLFDDWPGRAAWQPRPLETRLYGSRNAGERLPRAIHKLLKERAPASRDLANVYLQCLILGFYGGLRSARGRALHARWRHALFTFAWQREPAMNGAMNSLARPSRSAALRLPMRRVLPDGMRLGLAICGLLVVLSVAGHWMWSDIQSELTPLLHLVSLEESGSLAE
;
A
#
# COMPACT_ATOMS: atom_id res chain seq x y z
N MET A 1 -20.76 6.88 2.05
CA MET A 1 -19.66 6.08 1.47
C MET A 1 -20.16 4.94 0.56
N LEU A 2 -21.43 4.50 0.68
CA LEU A 2 -22.08 3.50 -0.18
C LEU A 2 -22.21 3.90 -1.67
N GLU A 3 -22.27 5.19 -2.01
CA GLU A 3 -22.45 5.63 -3.40
C GLU A 3 -21.20 5.49 -4.29
N ARG A 4 -20.02 5.20 -3.71
CA ARG A 4 -18.75 5.16 -4.47
C ARG A 4 -18.49 3.87 -5.23
N SER A 5 -19.19 2.77 -4.92
CA SER A 5 -18.80 1.43 -5.41
C SER A 5 -19.75 0.84 -6.48
N VAL A 6 -20.87 1.51 -6.78
CA VAL A 6 -22.00 0.92 -7.56
C VAL A 6 -21.79 0.91 -9.09
N SER A 7 -20.87 1.69 -9.66
CA SER A 7 -20.86 1.95 -11.13
C SER A 7 -19.70 1.31 -11.92
N LEU A 8 -19.02 0.28 -11.40
CA LEU A 8 -17.90 -0.36 -12.11
C LEU A 8 -18.29 -1.64 -12.87
N TYR A 9 -19.25 -2.40 -12.37
CA TYR A 9 -19.85 -3.48 -13.15
C TYR A 9 -20.93 -2.87 -14.04
N PRO A 10 -20.85 -3.07 -15.35
CA PRO A 10 -21.90 -2.59 -16.22
C PRO A 10 -23.17 -3.42 -15.95
N PRO A 11 -24.36 -2.86 -16.25
CA PRO A 11 -25.63 -3.52 -15.93
C PRO A 11 -25.71 -4.97 -16.43
N GLU A 12 -25.06 -5.28 -17.56
CA GLU A 12 -24.99 -6.63 -18.13
C GLU A 12 -24.26 -7.67 -17.27
N PHE A 13 -23.43 -7.26 -16.31
CA PHE A 13 -22.77 -8.19 -15.39
C PHE A 13 -23.72 -8.70 -14.29
N GLY A 14 -24.80 -7.97 -14.00
CA GLY A 14 -25.73 -8.28 -12.90
C GLY A 14 -25.18 -7.96 -11.51
N GLU A 15 -25.83 -8.48 -10.47
CA GLU A 15 -25.39 -8.32 -9.09
C GLU A 15 -24.09 -9.08 -8.82
N ALA A 16 -23.09 -8.38 -8.29
CA ALA A 16 -21.75 -8.92 -8.03
C ALA A 16 -21.31 -8.73 -6.56
N PRO A 17 -22.12 -9.19 -5.58
CA PRO A 17 -21.90 -8.89 -4.16
C PRO A 17 -20.55 -9.38 -3.63
N LEU A 18 -20.07 -10.56 -4.05
CA LEU A 18 -18.76 -11.08 -3.62
C LEU A 18 -17.63 -10.27 -4.25
N SER A 19 -17.71 -10.00 -5.55
CA SER A 19 -16.71 -9.20 -6.25
C SER A 19 -16.58 -7.79 -5.69
N LEU A 20 -17.71 -7.18 -5.31
CA LEU A 20 -17.76 -5.87 -4.69
C LEU A 20 -17.13 -5.89 -3.29
N ALA A 21 -17.55 -6.82 -2.43
CA ALA A 21 -17.02 -6.95 -1.08
C ALA A 21 -15.52 -7.23 -1.09
N PHE A 22 -15.04 -8.11 -1.98
CA PHE A 22 -13.62 -8.39 -2.16
C PHE A 22 -12.82 -7.14 -2.52
N ARG A 23 -13.32 -6.33 -3.46
CA ARG A 23 -12.68 -5.09 -3.87
C ARG A 23 -12.61 -4.08 -2.73
N GLU A 24 -13.70 -3.88 -2.01
CA GLU A 24 -13.74 -2.95 -0.88
C GLU A 24 -12.74 -3.37 0.21
N ALA A 25 -12.68 -4.66 0.54
CA ALA A 25 -11.69 -5.21 1.45
C ALA A 25 -10.25 -5.05 0.93
N TRP A 26 -10.03 -5.20 -0.38
CA TRP A 26 -8.71 -4.99 -0.98
C TRP A 26 -8.26 -3.53 -0.86
N ILE A 27 -9.14 -2.57 -1.12
CA ILE A 27 -8.85 -1.15 -0.96
C ILE A 27 -8.58 -0.81 0.52
N GLU A 28 -9.38 -1.33 1.44
CA GLU A 28 -9.17 -1.16 2.89
C GLU A 28 -7.81 -1.72 3.31
N TRP A 29 -7.47 -2.94 2.90
CA TRP A 29 -6.17 -3.55 3.19
C TRP A 29 -5.00 -2.82 2.56
N ARG A 30 -5.15 -2.31 1.33
CA ARG A 30 -4.12 -1.47 0.70
C ARG A 30 -3.79 -0.23 1.53
N GLY A 31 -4.79 0.38 2.15
CA GLY A 31 -4.58 1.49 3.09
C GLY A 31 -3.77 1.08 4.34
N VAL A 32 -4.03 -0.11 4.88
CA VAL A 32 -3.24 -0.68 5.99
C VAL A 32 -1.80 -0.93 5.55
N TRP A 33 -1.61 -1.53 4.37
CA TRP A 33 -0.32 -1.83 3.77
C TRP A 33 0.54 -0.58 3.54
N ASP A 34 -0.03 0.45 2.91
CA ASP A 34 0.70 1.69 2.58
C ASP A 34 1.22 2.41 3.85
N GLY A 35 0.58 2.21 5.02
CA GLY A 35 1.05 2.73 6.30
C GLY A 35 2.31 2.06 6.86
N VAL A 36 2.56 0.78 6.53
CA VAL A 36 3.67 -0.02 7.06
C VAL A 36 4.76 -0.28 6.02
N GLY A 37 4.40 -0.39 4.74
CA GLY A 37 5.35 -0.60 3.64
C GLY A 37 6.35 0.55 3.46
N GLY A 38 6.03 1.74 3.98
CA GLY A 38 6.94 2.90 3.99
C GLY A 38 7.90 2.99 5.19
N LEU A 39 7.90 2.02 6.10
CA LEU A 39 8.79 1.99 7.25
C LEU A 39 10.12 1.32 6.88
N SER A 40 11.25 1.99 7.14
CA SER A 40 12.58 1.47 6.80
C SER A 40 12.99 0.22 7.60
N ASN A 41 12.50 0.09 8.84
CA ASN A 41 12.77 -1.07 9.71
C ASN A 41 11.61 -1.29 10.70
N PRO A 42 10.52 -1.97 10.29
CA PRO A 42 9.41 -2.29 11.17
C PRO A 42 9.84 -3.39 12.16
N GLY A 43 9.71 -3.12 13.46
CA GLY A 43 9.90 -4.13 14.49
C GLY A 43 8.76 -5.16 14.52
N ASN A 44 8.96 -6.25 15.27
CA ASN A 44 7.98 -7.34 15.39
C ASN A 44 6.60 -6.85 15.85
N GLU A 45 6.55 -5.83 16.71
CA GLU A 45 5.29 -5.25 17.17
C GLU A 45 4.48 -4.62 16.02
N GLN A 46 5.13 -3.89 15.10
CA GLN A 46 4.45 -3.33 13.93
C GLN A 46 3.93 -4.42 12.99
N ILE A 47 4.65 -5.55 12.89
CA ILE A 47 4.26 -6.70 12.08
C ILE A 47 3.04 -7.40 12.68
N GLU A 48 2.98 -7.56 13.99
CA GLU A 48 1.79 -8.10 14.67
C GLU A 48 0.60 -7.14 14.57
N ARG A 49 0.80 -5.82 14.73
CA ARG A 49 -0.27 -4.83 14.51
C ARG A 49 -0.80 -4.87 13.06
N MET A 50 0.07 -5.03 12.07
CA MET A 50 -0.33 -5.23 10.66
C MET A 50 -1.17 -6.50 10.50
N ALA A 51 -0.79 -7.59 11.17
CA ALA A 51 -1.53 -8.85 11.13
C ALA A 51 -2.92 -8.73 11.76
N GLU A 52 -3.02 -8.05 12.90
CA GLU A 52 -4.28 -7.76 13.58
C GLU A 52 -5.19 -6.88 12.71
N ALA A 53 -4.65 -5.79 12.17
CA ALA A 53 -5.39 -4.89 11.27
C ALA A 53 -5.90 -5.65 10.03
N THR A 54 -5.06 -6.47 9.41
CA THR A 54 -5.44 -7.32 8.27
C THR A 54 -6.52 -8.34 8.67
N THR A 55 -6.43 -8.92 9.87
CA THR A 55 -7.46 -9.83 10.40
C THR A 55 -8.81 -9.13 10.58
N LEU A 56 -8.82 -7.86 10.99
CA LEU A 56 -10.04 -7.06 11.08
C LEU A 56 -10.68 -6.83 9.71
N VAL A 57 -9.87 -6.55 8.67
CA VAL A 57 -10.36 -6.45 7.28
C VAL A 57 -10.99 -7.76 6.83
N VAL A 58 -10.34 -8.91 7.10
CA VAL A 58 -10.88 -10.24 6.80
C VAL A 58 -12.22 -10.48 7.50
N ARG A 59 -12.34 -10.11 8.77
CA ARG A 59 -13.61 -10.22 9.52
C ARG A 59 -14.71 -9.32 8.96
N ARG A 60 -14.37 -8.12 8.50
CA ARG A 60 -15.34 -7.21 7.85
C ARG A 60 -15.77 -7.75 6.48
N LEU A 61 -14.84 -8.27 5.70
CA LEU A 61 -15.11 -8.94 4.42
C LEU A 61 -16.09 -10.10 4.61
N TRP A 62 -15.84 -10.98 5.59
CA TRP A 62 -16.76 -12.08 5.91
C TRP A 62 -18.17 -11.57 6.22
N ARG A 63 -18.30 -10.60 7.14
CA ARG A 63 -19.60 -10.09 7.58
C ARG A 63 -20.38 -9.39 6.46
N SER A 64 -19.71 -8.52 5.71
CA SER A 64 -20.34 -7.77 4.60
C SER A 64 -20.80 -8.69 3.47
N ALA A 65 -19.95 -9.64 3.05
CA ALA A 65 -20.31 -10.59 2.01
C ALA A 65 -21.40 -11.56 2.47
N PHE A 66 -21.31 -12.09 3.69
CA PHE A 66 -22.35 -13.00 4.20
C PHE A 66 -23.73 -12.31 4.30
N ALA A 67 -23.75 -11.03 4.69
CA ALA A 67 -24.98 -10.25 4.74
C ALA A 67 -25.58 -9.97 3.36
N SER A 68 -24.77 -9.88 2.30
CA SER A 68 -25.26 -9.57 0.95
C SER A 68 -25.74 -10.78 0.14
N VAL A 69 -25.22 -11.99 0.39
CA VAL A 69 -25.61 -13.19 -0.37
C VAL A 69 -26.43 -14.22 0.42
N GLY A 70 -26.47 -14.11 1.76
CA GLY A 70 -27.19 -15.06 2.61
C GLY A 70 -26.57 -16.46 2.70
N ALA A 71 -27.29 -17.39 3.35
CA ALA A 71 -26.76 -18.70 3.75
C ALA A 71 -26.49 -19.67 2.58
N SER A 72 -27.26 -19.59 1.49
CA SER A 72 -27.13 -20.47 0.31
C SER A 72 -25.78 -20.35 -0.38
N SER A 73 -25.09 -19.21 -0.22
CA SER A 73 -23.80 -18.93 -0.83
C SER A 73 -22.64 -18.93 0.18
N SER A 74 -22.84 -19.48 1.37
CA SER A 74 -21.83 -19.53 2.44
C SER A 74 -20.51 -20.18 2.01
N SER A 75 -20.56 -21.22 1.17
CA SER A 75 -19.36 -21.86 0.60
C SER A 75 -18.58 -20.92 -0.31
N GLN A 76 -19.25 -20.07 -1.09
CA GLN A 76 -18.62 -19.08 -1.95
C GLN A 76 -18.01 -17.93 -1.14
N VAL A 77 -18.67 -17.49 -0.06
CA VAL A 77 -18.10 -16.50 0.88
C VAL A 77 -16.82 -17.05 1.52
N LYS A 78 -16.83 -18.30 2.00
CA LYS A 78 -15.62 -18.97 2.53
C LYS A 78 -14.49 -19.01 1.49
N ALA A 79 -14.83 -19.35 0.24
CA ALA A 79 -13.86 -19.43 -0.85
C ALA A 79 -13.26 -18.05 -1.21
N MET A 80 -14.08 -17.01 -1.25
CA MET A 80 -13.65 -15.62 -1.47
C MET A 80 -12.73 -15.13 -0.35
N VAL A 81 -13.11 -15.36 0.91
CA VAL A 81 -12.32 -14.94 2.08
C VAL A 81 -10.97 -15.66 2.12
N TYR A 82 -10.94 -16.96 1.81
CA TYR A 82 -9.68 -17.69 1.71
C TYR A 82 -8.81 -17.16 0.55
N ALA A 83 -9.40 -16.84 -0.61
CA ALA A 83 -8.67 -16.26 -1.74
C ALA A 83 -8.08 -14.88 -1.41
N PHE A 84 -8.78 -14.08 -0.61
CA PHE A 84 -8.28 -12.80 -0.11
C PHE A 84 -7.04 -13.00 0.78
N VAL A 85 -7.11 -13.92 1.74
CA VAL A 85 -5.98 -14.27 2.62
C VAL A 85 -4.78 -14.75 1.80
N ALA A 86 -5.01 -15.63 0.83
CA ALA A 86 -3.98 -16.13 -0.07
C ALA A 86 -3.31 -15.02 -0.89
N LEU A 87 -4.09 -14.05 -1.38
CA LEU A 87 -3.57 -12.90 -2.13
C LEU A 87 -2.76 -11.96 -1.25
N VAL A 88 -3.22 -11.68 -0.03
CA VAL A 88 -2.49 -10.84 0.93
C VAL A 88 -1.16 -11.48 1.30
N ASP A 89 -1.14 -12.78 1.64
CA ASP A 89 0.11 -13.47 1.93
C ASP A 89 1.05 -13.49 0.72
N GLU A 90 0.53 -13.68 -0.49
CA GLU A 90 1.34 -13.58 -1.71
C GLU A 90 2.02 -12.20 -1.84
N ARG A 91 1.32 -11.10 -1.54
CA ARG A 91 1.95 -9.77 -1.52
C ARG A 91 3.05 -9.69 -0.47
N LEU A 92 2.70 -10.01 0.76
CA LEU A 92 3.59 -9.81 1.92
C LEU A 92 4.81 -10.75 1.89
N LEU A 93 4.72 -11.89 1.21
CA LEU A 93 5.82 -12.84 1.08
C LEU A 93 6.73 -12.61 -0.12
N PHE A 94 6.31 -11.84 -1.13
CA PHE A 94 7.05 -11.72 -2.39
C PHE A 94 7.32 -10.28 -2.84
N ASP A 95 6.57 -9.29 -2.37
CA ASP A 95 6.92 -7.90 -2.56
C ASP A 95 8.19 -7.56 -1.76
N ASP A 96 8.95 -6.59 -2.24
CA ASP A 96 10.15 -6.13 -1.55
C ASP A 96 9.78 -5.10 -0.48
N TRP A 97 9.92 -5.47 0.79
CA TRP A 97 9.66 -4.60 1.92
C TRP A 97 10.41 -5.08 3.18
N PRO A 98 10.74 -4.19 4.13
CA PRO A 98 11.63 -4.53 5.23
C PRO A 98 11.08 -5.57 6.23
N GLY A 99 9.76 -5.68 6.38
CA GLY A 99 9.13 -6.63 7.31
C GLY A 99 8.86 -8.02 6.74
N ARG A 100 9.27 -8.30 5.49
CA ARG A 100 9.03 -9.58 4.82
C ARG A 100 9.55 -10.78 5.62
N ALA A 101 10.77 -10.66 6.14
CA ALA A 101 11.42 -11.72 6.91
C ALA A 101 10.70 -12.00 8.23
N ALA A 102 10.09 -10.99 8.85
CA ALA A 102 9.29 -11.13 10.06
C ALA A 102 7.88 -11.68 9.77
N TRP A 103 7.34 -11.48 8.57
CA TRP A 103 6.05 -12.04 8.16
C TRP A 103 6.12 -13.53 7.80
N GLN A 104 7.21 -13.94 7.13
CA GLN A 104 7.41 -15.31 6.62
C GLN A 104 7.21 -16.45 7.64
N PRO A 105 7.63 -16.33 8.92
CA PRO A 105 7.45 -17.38 9.91
C PRO A 105 5.99 -17.58 10.31
N ARG A 106 5.10 -16.61 10.12
CA ARG A 106 3.70 -16.72 10.54
C ARG A 106 2.77 -15.88 9.62
N PRO A 107 2.58 -16.31 8.36
CA PRO A 107 1.68 -15.64 7.43
C PRO A 107 0.22 -15.69 7.91
N LEU A 108 -0.64 -14.87 7.30
CA LEU A 108 -2.05 -14.77 7.69
C LEU A 108 -2.79 -16.09 7.55
N GLU A 109 -2.49 -16.90 6.53
CA GLU A 109 -3.03 -18.23 6.36
C GLU A 109 -2.74 -19.12 7.57
N THR A 110 -1.50 -19.11 8.07
CA THR A 110 -1.12 -19.86 9.28
C THR A 110 -1.86 -19.32 10.50
N ARG A 111 -1.98 -18.00 10.63
CA ARG A 111 -2.70 -17.36 11.75
C ARG A 111 -4.19 -17.73 11.78
N LEU A 112 -4.86 -17.81 10.62
CA LEU A 112 -6.31 -17.99 10.53
C LEU A 112 -6.74 -19.45 10.31
N TYR A 113 -5.95 -20.25 9.60
CA TYR A 113 -6.31 -21.60 9.17
C TYR A 113 -5.35 -22.69 9.65
N GLY A 114 -4.22 -22.32 10.27
CA GLY A 114 -3.20 -23.30 10.68
C GLY A 114 -2.51 -24.01 9.51
N SER A 115 -2.64 -23.49 8.28
CA SER A 115 -2.07 -24.08 7.06
C SER A 115 -1.08 -23.13 6.37
N ARG A 116 -0.31 -23.68 5.41
CA ARG A 116 0.65 -22.95 4.54
C ARG A 116 0.58 -23.42 3.09
N ASN A 117 -0.62 -23.68 2.60
CA ASN A 117 -0.85 -24.26 1.28
C ASN A 117 -1.74 -23.39 0.39
N ALA A 118 -1.89 -22.10 0.70
CA ALA A 118 -2.58 -21.12 -0.14
C ALA A 118 -2.05 -21.10 -1.58
N GLY A 119 -0.74 -21.22 -1.75
CA GLY A 119 -0.07 -21.29 -3.06
C GLY A 119 -0.54 -22.44 -3.94
N GLU A 120 -1.05 -23.54 -3.37
CA GLU A 120 -1.61 -24.68 -4.11
C GLU A 120 -3.14 -24.70 -4.09
N ARG A 121 -3.75 -24.32 -2.98
CA ARG A 121 -5.20 -24.41 -2.77
C ARG A 121 -5.97 -23.45 -3.64
N LEU A 122 -5.52 -22.20 -3.79
CA LEU A 122 -6.23 -21.25 -4.65
C LEU A 122 -6.15 -21.66 -6.14
N PRO A 123 -5.00 -22.06 -6.72
CA PRO A 123 -4.96 -22.63 -8.07
C PRO A 123 -5.85 -23.87 -8.25
N ARG A 124 -5.89 -24.79 -7.27
CA ARG A 124 -6.80 -25.95 -7.31
C ARG A 124 -8.26 -25.53 -7.30
N ALA A 125 -8.63 -24.52 -6.51
CA ALA A 125 -9.98 -23.99 -6.47
C ALA A 125 -10.38 -23.32 -7.79
N ILE A 126 -9.48 -22.54 -8.41
CA ILE A 126 -9.67 -21.96 -9.74
C ILE A 126 -9.89 -23.05 -10.79
N HIS A 127 -9.03 -24.07 -10.78
CA HIS A 127 -9.15 -25.18 -11.71
C HIS A 127 -10.48 -25.93 -11.56
N LYS A 128 -10.90 -26.21 -10.32
CA LYS A 128 -12.19 -26.85 -10.02
C LYS A 128 -13.36 -26.02 -10.53
N LEU A 129 -13.38 -24.72 -10.22
CA LEU A 129 -14.43 -23.80 -10.67
C LEU A 129 -14.53 -23.75 -12.20
N LEU A 130 -13.40 -23.65 -12.91
CA LEU A 130 -13.36 -23.63 -14.37
C LEU A 130 -13.75 -24.96 -15.03
N LYS A 131 -13.63 -26.08 -14.30
CA LYS A 131 -14.09 -27.41 -14.73
C LYS A 131 -15.59 -27.58 -14.51
N GLU A 132 -16.11 -27.17 -13.36
CA GLU A 132 -17.52 -27.31 -13.00
C GLU A 132 -18.41 -26.33 -13.77
N ARG A 133 -17.95 -25.09 -13.99
CA ARG A 133 -18.67 -24.02 -14.70
C ARG A 133 -20.13 -23.82 -14.24
N ALA A 134 -20.41 -24.05 -12.96
CA ALA A 134 -21.75 -23.87 -12.41
C ALA A 134 -22.19 -22.39 -12.52
N PRO A 135 -23.35 -22.06 -13.13
CA PRO A 135 -23.75 -20.66 -13.36
C PRO A 135 -23.78 -19.79 -12.08
N ALA A 136 -24.09 -20.40 -10.93
CA ALA A 136 -24.10 -19.73 -9.63
C ALA A 136 -22.72 -19.29 -9.12
N SER A 137 -21.61 -19.78 -9.70
CA SER A 137 -20.23 -19.44 -9.28
C SER A 137 -19.60 -18.33 -10.13
N ARG A 138 -20.37 -17.65 -11.00
CA ARG A 138 -19.87 -16.56 -11.86
C ARG A 138 -19.24 -15.42 -11.08
N ASP A 139 -19.87 -15.01 -9.97
CA ASP A 139 -19.35 -13.93 -9.13
C ASP A 139 -18.03 -14.36 -8.44
N LEU A 140 -17.98 -15.58 -7.91
CA LEU A 140 -16.74 -16.15 -7.36
C LEU A 140 -15.63 -16.29 -8.41
N ALA A 141 -15.97 -16.60 -9.66
CA ALA A 141 -15.01 -16.63 -10.76
C ALA A 141 -14.36 -15.26 -11.00
N ASN A 142 -15.16 -14.19 -10.87
CA ASN A 142 -14.67 -12.83 -10.99
C ASN A 142 -13.81 -12.41 -9.80
N VAL A 143 -14.11 -12.89 -8.58
CA VAL A 143 -13.20 -12.78 -7.42
C VAL A 143 -11.84 -13.42 -7.73
N TYR A 144 -11.83 -14.65 -8.25
CA TYR A 144 -10.58 -15.33 -8.62
C TYR A 144 -9.83 -14.60 -9.74
N LEU A 145 -10.55 -14.06 -10.72
CA LEU A 145 -9.96 -13.21 -11.75
C LEU A 145 -9.28 -11.99 -11.13
N GLN A 146 -9.92 -11.33 -10.17
CA GLN A 146 -9.34 -10.21 -9.43
C GLN A 146 -8.05 -10.63 -8.71
N CYS A 147 -7.99 -11.79 -8.06
CA CYS A 147 -6.75 -12.31 -7.47
C CYS A 147 -5.61 -12.43 -8.50
N LEU A 148 -5.89 -13.01 -9.68
CA LEU A 148 -4.88 -13.18 -10.73
C LEU A 148 -4.43 -11.84 -11.34
N ILE A 149 -5.34 -10.89 -11.53
CA ILE A 149 -5.03 -9.55 -12.05
C ILE A 149 -4.21 -8.75 -11.04
N LEU A 150 -4.59 -8.84 -9.76
CA LEU A 150 -3.84 -8.19 -8.70
C LEU A 150 -2.44 -8.79 -8.62
N GLY A 151 -2.24 -10.04 -9.03
CA GLY A 151 -0.94 -10.67 -9.33
C GLY A 151 -0.64 -11.87 -8.43
N PHE A 152 -1.67 -12.63 -8.06
CA PHE A 152 -1.50 -13.91 -7.41
C PHE A 152 -0.95 -14.94 -8.41
N TYR A 153 0.21 -15.51 -8.12
CA TYR A 153 0.77 -16.61 -8.91
C TYR A 153 0.69 -17.94 -8.16
N GLY A 154 0.96 -17.96 -6.86
CA GLY A 154 1.04 -19.21 -6.08
C GLY A 154 1.99 -20.22 -6.75
N GLY A 155 1.53 -21.46 -6.96
CA GLY A 155 2.27 -22.51 -7.68
C GLY A 155 2.46 -22.27 -9.20
N LEU A 156 1.96 -21.17 -9.77
CA LEU A 156 2.01 -20.88 -11.22
C LEU A 156 3.23 -20.04 -11.65
N ARG A 157 4.29 -19.97 -10.83
CA ARG A 157 5.46 -19.13 -11.10
C ARG A 157 6.39 -19.63 -12.21
N SER A 158 6.34 -20.92 -12.54
CA SER A 158 7.15 -21.51 -13.62
C SER A 158 6.75 -20.97 -14.99
N ALA A 159 7.59 -21.15 -16.03
CA ALA A 159 7.26 -20.70 -17.39
C ALA A 159 5.93 -21.28 -17.89
N ARG A 160 5.72 -22.59 -17.71
CA ARG A 160 4.45 -23.28 -17.99
C ARG A 160 3.30 -22.76 -17.11
N GLY A 161 3.58 -22.49 -15.84
CA GLY A 161 2.63 -21.91 -14.90
C GLY A 161 2.13 -20.53 -15.34
N ARG A 162 3.03 -19.66 -15.82
CA ARG A 162 2.67 -18.32 -16.32
C ARG A 162 1.79 -18.38 -17.57
N ALA A 163 2.05 -19.31 -18.48
CA ALA A 163 1.18 -19.55 -19.63
C ALA A 163 -0.22 -20.02 -19.18
N LEU A 164 -0.28 -20.92 -18.19
CA LEU A 164 -1.55 -21.38 -17.61
C LEU A 164 -2.29 -20.25 -16.89
N HIS A 165 -1.57 -19.40 -16.15
CA HIS A 165 -2.10 -18.22 -15.48
C HIS A 165 -2.77 -17.26 -16.48
N ALA A 166 -2.10 -16.97 -17.61
CA ALA A 166 -2.68 -16.15 -18.68
C ALA A 166 -3.95 -16.78 -19.26
N ARG A 167 -3.97 -18.10 -19.49
CA ARG A 167 -5.15 -18.82 -19.98
C ARG A 167 -6.31 -18.78 -18.97
N TRP A 168 -6.03 -18.95 -17.68
CA TRP A 168 -7.04 -18.88 -16.64
C TRP A 168 -7.63 -17.49 -16.49
N ARG A 169 -6.84 -16.42 -16.65
CA ARG A 169 -7.39 -15.06 -16.70
C ARG A 169 -8.44 -14.90 -17.80
N HIS A 170 -8.16 -15.38 -19.02
CA HIS A 170 -9.13 -15.33 -20.12
C HIS A 170 -10.35 -16.21 -19.82
N ALA A 171 -10.15 -17.44 -19.36
CA ALA A 171 -11.24 -18.37 -19.06
C ALA A 171 -12.17 -17.86 -17.94
N LEU A 172 -11.60 -17.30 -16.86
CA LEU A 172 -12.36 -16.70 -15.76
C LEU A 172 -13.11 -15.46 -16.23
N PHE A 173 -12.49 -14.61 -17.07
CA PHE A 173 -13.17 -13.46 -17.65
C PHE A 173 -14.37 -13.90 -18.49
N THR A 174 -14.16 -14.80 -19.46
CA THR A 174 -15.24 -15.29 -20.32
C THR A 174 -16.36 -15.94 -19.52
N PHE A 175 -16.03 -16.71 -18.48
CA PHE A 175 -17.04 -17.34 -17.64
C PHE A 175 -17.82 -16.35 -16.76
N ALA A 176 -17.12 -15.43 -16.08
CA ALA A 176 -17.76 -14.44 -15.22
C ALA A 176 -18.63 -13.45 -16.03
N TRP A 177 -18.06 -12.91 -17.10
CA TRP A 177 -18.66 -11.84 -17.90
C TRP A 177 -19.54 -12.33 -19.05
N GLN A 178 -19.55 -13.63 -19.34
CA GLN A 178 -20.30 -14.23 -20.47
C GLN A 178 -19.99 -13.59 -21.83
N ARG A 179 -18.78 -13.04 -21.99
CA ARG A 179 -18.28 -12.46 -23.24
C ARG A 179 -16.77 -12.60 -23.32
N GLU A 180 -16.22 -12.53 -24.52
CA GLU A 180 -14.78 -12.51 -24.72
C GLU A 180 -14.17 -11.16 -24.34
N PRO A 181 -12.91 -11.14 -23.84
CA PRO A 181 -12.20 -9.90 -23.59
C PRO A 181 -11.88 -9.19 -24.91
N ALA A 182 -12.52 -8.06 -25.16
CA ALA A 182 -12.37 -7.28 -26.38
C ALA A 182 -11.88 -5.84 -26.08
N MET A 183 -11.03 -5.31 -26.96
CA MET A 183 -10.40 -3.99 -26.79
C MET A 183 -11.43 -2.86 -26.69
N ASN A 184 -12.47 -2.91 -27.51
CA ASN A 184 -13.60 -1.97 -27.47
C ASN A 184 -14.33 -1.98 -26.11
N GLY A 185 -14.51 -3.15 -25.49
CA GLY A 185 -15.08 -3.29 -24.16
C GLY A 185 -14.22 -2.64 -23.07
N ALA A 186 -12.89 -2.75 -23.21
CA ALA A 186 -11.95 -2.07 -22.31
C ALA A 186 -12.01 -0.55 -22.48
N MET A 187 -12.00 -0.06 -23.72
CA MET A 187 -12.12 1.37 -24.02
C MET A 187 -13.42 1.96 -23.49
N ASN A 188 -14.56 1.28 -23.68
CA ASN A 188 -15.85 1.71 -23.15
C ASN A 188 -15.86 1.74 -21.61
N SER A 189 -15.19 0.79 -20.96
CA SER A 189 -15.06 0.76 -19.49
C SER A 189 -14.21 1.92 -18.97
N LEU A 190 -13.15 2.28 -19.69
CA LEU A 190 -12.27 3.40 -19.35
C LEU A 190 -12.86 4.78 -19.69
N ALA A 191 -13.66 4.86 -20.76
CA ALA A 191 -14.34 6.06 -21.20
C ALA A 191 -15.54 6.44 -20.31
N ARG A 192 -16.03 5.50 -19.49
CA ARG A 192 -17.06 5.81 -18.48
C ARG A 192 -16.48 6.82 -17.49
N PRO A 193 -17.17 7.96 -17.26
CA PRO A 193 -16.71 8.94 -16.28
C PRO A 193 -16.53 8.26 -14.93
N SER A 194 -15.31 8.23 -14.42
CA SER A 194 -15.08 7.80 -13.05
C SER A 194 -15.78 8.81 -12.15
N ARG A 195 -16.93 8.46 -11.59
CA ARG A 195 -17.62 9.28 -10.56
C ARG A 195 -16.82 9.41 -9.26
N SER A 196 -15.57 8.93 -9.25
CA SER A 196 -14.64 9.10 -8.14
C SER A 196 -14.09 10.53 -8.17
N ALA A 197 -14.39 11.30 -7.13
CA ALA A 197 -13.64 12.53 -6.84
C ALA A 197 -12.14 12.22 -6.90
N ALA A 198 -11.37 13.07 -7.59
CA ALA A 198 -9.93 12.92 -7.71
C ALA A 198 -9.33 12.64 -6.33
N LEU A 199 -8.55 11.55 -6.21
CA LEU A 199 -7.82 11.20 -5.01
C LEU A 199 -6.86 12.35 -4.69
N ARG A 200 -7.25 13.23 -3.76
CA ARG A 200 -6.35 14.19 -3.13
C ARG A 200 -5.53 13.43 -2.11
N LEU A 201 -4.49 12.73 -2.58
CA LEU A 201 -3.49 12.18 -1.70
C LEU A 201 -2.87 13.36 -0.92
N PRO A 202 -2.84 13.35 0.42
CA PRO A 202 -2.05 14.33 1.14
C PRO A 202 -0.63 14.20 0.62
N MET A 203 -0.05 15.28 0.07
CA MET A 203 1.37 15.29 -0.24
C MET A 203 2.08 15.01 1.07
N ARG A 204 2.55 13.77 1.25
CA ARG A 204 3.47 13.42 2.33
C ARG A 204 4.78 14.10 1.95
N ARG A 205 4.88 15.40 2.27
CA ARG A 205 6.10 16.20 2.09
C ARG A 205 7.09 15.71 3.13
N VAL A 206 7.70 14.56 2.88
CA VAL A 206 8.96 14.22 3.53
C VAL A 206 9.97 15.13 2.84
N LEU A 207 10.47 16.14 3.56
CA LEU A 207 11.65 16.86 3.07
C LEU A 207 12.74 15.80 2.89
N PRO A 208 13.37 15.70 1.70
CA PRO A 208 14.48 14.77 1.47
C PRO A 208 15.50 14.91 2.61
N ASP A 209 16.01 13.80 3.15
CA ASP A 209 16.82 13.82 4.37
C ASP A 209 18.02 14.79 4.28
N GLY A 210 18.57 14.99 3.08
CA GLY A 210 19.65 15.97 2.84
C GLY A 210 19.26 17.44 3.06
N MET A 211 18.00 17.81 2.85
CA MET A 211 17.52 19.18 3.03
C MET A 211 17.36 19.55 4.50
N ARG A 212 17.03 18.57 5.36
CA ARG A 212 17.00 18.76 6.83
C ARG A 212 18.39 18.98 7.39
N LEU A 213 19.37 18.20 6.91
CA LEU A 213 20.78 18.35 7.27
C LEU A 213 21.35 19.68 6.76
N GLY A 214 21.01 20.10 5.55
CA GLY A 214 21.39 21.41 5.01
C GLY A 214 20.86 22.58 5.85
N LEU A 215 19.60 22.54 6.28
CA LEU A 215 19.03 23.57 7.16
C LEU A 215 19.71 23.61 8.53
N ALA A 216 20.07 22.46 9.10
CA ALA A 216 20.80 22.41 10.37
C ALA A 216 22.20 23.03 10.24
N ILE A 217 22.91 22.75 9.14
CA ILE A 217 24.22 23.35 8.85
C ILE A 217 24.09 24.87 8.67
N CYS A 218 23.13 25.34 7.87
CA CYS A 218 22.90 26.77 7.69
C CYS A 218 22.59 27.47 9.02
N GLY A 219 21.74 26.87 9.86
CA GLY A 219 21.44 27.40 11.19
C GLY A 219 22.68 27.51 12.08
N LEU A 220 23.52 26.48 12.10
CA LEU A 220 24.78 26.48 12.85
C LEU A 220 25.73 27.58 12.37
N LEU A 221 25.88 27.76 11.05
CA LEU A 221 26.72 28.81 10.46
C LEU A 221 26.25 30.21 10.84
N VAL A 222 24.94 30.45 10.88
CA VAL A 222 24.37 31.73 11.31
C VAL A 222 24.69 31.99 12.78
N VAL A 223 24.51 30.98 13.66
CA VAL A 223 24.84 31.11 15.09
C VAL A 223 26.32 31.44 15.29
N LEU A 224 27.22 30.73 14.60
CA LEU A 224 28.66 30.98 14.67
C LEU A 224 29.02 32.38 14.16
N SER A 225 28.37 32.84 13.08
CA SER A 225 28.60 34.18 12.53
C SER A 225 28.16 35.26 13.51
N VAL A 226 27.00 35.10 14.15
CA VAL A 226 26.50 36.04 15.18
C VAL A 226 27.42 36.05 16.39
N ALA A 227 27.83 34.88 16.89
CA ALA A 227 28.76 34.78 18.02
C ALA A 227 30.11 35.43 17.70
N GLY A 228 30.64 35.20 16.50
CA GLY A 228 31.87 35.84 16.04
C GLY A 228 31.74 37.36 15.94
N HIS A 229 30.61 37.85 15.44
CA HIS A 229 30.36 39.29 15.35
C HIS A 229 30.22 39.94 16.73
N TRP A 230 29.56 39.25 17.66
CA TRP A 230 29.42 39.68 19.05
C TRP A 230 30.78 39.76 19.75
N MET A 231 31.59 38.70 19.63
CA MET A 231 32.94 38.66 20.20
C MET A 231 33.85 39.73 19.58
N TRP A 232 33.76 39.98 18.28
CA TRP A 232 34.52 41.06 17.63
C TRP A 232 34.10 42.44 18.14
N SER A 233 32.80 42.67 18.33
CA SER A 233 32.30 43.94 18.88
C SER A 233 32.76 44.18 20.32
N ASP A 234 32.82 43.11 21.12
CA ASP A 234 33.29 43.13 22.50
C ASP A 234 34.79 43.49 22.56
N ILE A 235 35.62 42.81 21.77
CA ILE A 235 37.07 43.08 21.66
C ILE A 235 37.34 44.51 21.17
N GLN A 236 36.60 44.99 20.17
CA GLN A 236 36.71 46.38 19.70
C GLN A 236 36.40 47.37 20.82
N SER A 237 35.34 47.11 21.60
CA SER A 237 34.94 48.00 22.70
C SER A 237 36.01 48.13 23.80
N GLU A 238 36.77 47.06 24.07
CA GLU A 238 37.89 47.08 25.04
C GLU A 238 39.16 47.73 24.47
N LEU A 239 39.43 47.61 23.17
CA LEU A 239 40.65 48.16 22.54
C LEU A 239 40.54 49.65 22.17
N THR A 240 39.34 50.14 21.88
CA THR A 240 39.11 51.56 21.53
C THR A 240 39.63 52.54 22.60
N PRO A 241 39.41 52.34 23.92
CA PRO A 241 39.96 53.25 24.93
C PRO A 241 41.48 53.20 25.04
N LEU A 242 42.12 52.06 24.76
CA LEU A 242 43.59 51.93 24.80
C LEU A 242 44.26 52.62 23.61
N LEU A 243 43.66 52.55 22.42
CA LEU A 243 44.14 53.30 21.25
C LEU A 243 44.04 54.81 21.46
N HIS A 244 42.99 55.29 22.15
CA HIS A 244 42.88 56.69 22.51
C HIS A 244 43.97 57.13 23.50
N LEU A 245 44.34 56.30 24.48
CA LEU A 245 45.42 56.62 25.41
C LEU A 245 46.79 56.68 24.73
N VAL A 246 47.09 55.71 23.85
CA VAL A 246 48.35 55.73 23.06
C VAL A 246 48.41 56.95 22.13
N SER A 247 47.29 57.32 21.50
CA SER A 247 47.24 58.50 20.63
C SER A 247 47.39 59.83 21.39
N LEU A 248 46.97 59.89 22.66
CA LEU A 248 47.16 61.06 23.51
C LEU A 248 48.62 61.19 23.97
N GLU A 249 49.27 60.07 24.28
CA GLU A 249 50.68 60.01 24.65
C GLU A 249 51.61 60.43 23.49
N GLU A 250 51.30 60.00 22.26
CA GLU A 250 52.02 60.41 21.04
C GLU A 250 51.85 61.92 20.75
N SER A 251 50.66 62.47 21.00
CA SER A 251 50.39 63.91 20.84
C SER A 251 51.04 64.79 21.92
N GLY A 252 51.26 64.26 23.12
CA GLY A 252 51.98 64.93 24.21
C GLY A 252 53.50 64.95 23.98
N SER A 253 54.05 63.88 23.38
CA SER A 253 55.49 63.78 23.05
C SER A 253 55.95 64.70 21.91
N LEU A 254 55.05 65.20 21.06
CA LEU A 254 55.38 66.11 19.95
C LEU A 254 55.21 67.60 20.32
N ALA A 255 54.79 67.89 21.56
CA ALA A 255 54.55 69.24 22.07
C ALA A 255 55.64 69.73 23.05
N GLU A 256 56.63 68.90 23.39
CA GLU A 256 57.90 69.30 24.05
C GLU A 256 59.02 69.46 23.01
#